data_AF-A0AAW2L2S7-F1
#
_entry.id   AF-A0AAW2L2S7-F1
#
_cell.length_a   1.000
_cell.length_b   1.000
_cell.length_c   1.000
_cell.angle_alpha   90.00
_cell.angle_beta   90.00
_cell.angle_gamma   90.00
#
_symmetry.space_group_name_H-M   'P 1'
#
loop_
_entity.id
_entity.type
_entity.pdbx_description
1 polymer ?
#
loop_
_entity_poly.entity_id
_entity_poly.type
_entity_poly.pdbx_seq_one_letter_code
_entity_poly.pdbx_strand_id
1 'polypeptide(L)'
;MVSIVSEMLSILSLLPDTRRMKIVELGGAKELVKMLAAAKDDRTRKAALKALVAISKSDEAVGALHEAGAIPVIRSTPDSTEYHEIEQYKLKLLSRFRDLRYDVSS
;
A
#
# COMPACT_ATOMS: atom_id res chain seq x y z
N MET A 1 5.41 3.87 26.06
CA MET A 1 5.11 2.75 25.13
C MET A 1 5.48 3.18 23.72
N VAL A 2 6.67 2.78 23.26
CA VAL A 2 7.14 3.06 21.90
C VAL A 2 6.33 2.14 20.98
N SER A 3 5.60 2.73 20.04
CA SER A 3 4.66 2.03 19.18
C SER A 3 5.41 1.14 18.20
N ILE A 4 5.17 -0.16 18.21
CA ILE A 4 5.74 -1.17 17.28
C ILE A 4 5.61 -0.73 15.81
N VAL A 5 4.56 0.05 15.51
CA VAL A 5 4.30 0.62 14.18
C VAL A 5 5.39 1.61 13.76
N SER A 6 5.98 2.34 14.70
CA SER A 6 7.06 3.31 14.44
C SER A 6 8.41 2.64 14.19
N GLU A 7 8.71 1.56 14.91
CA GLU A 7 9.92 0.75 14.67
C GLU A 7 9.83 -0.01 13.35
N MET A 8 8.64 -0.55 13.02
CA MET A 8 8.36 -1.18 11.73
C MET A 8 8.60 -0.22 10.56
N LEU A 9 8.22 1.06 10.70
CA LEU A 9 8.41 2.07 9.67
C LEU A 9 9.89 2.45 9.48
N SER A 10 10.68 2.50 10.56
CA SER A 10 12.12 2.73 10.50
C SER A 10 12.86 1.59 9.82
N ILE A 11 12.48 0.34 10.10
CA ILE A 11 13.05 -0.84 9.44
C ILE A 11 12.71 -0.82 7.93
N LEU A 12 11.50 -0.41 7.54
CA LEU A 12 11.10 -0.32 6.13
C LEU A 12 11.95 0.66 5.30
N SER A 13 12.42 1.74 5.93
CA SER A 13 13.25 2.76 5.27
C SER A 13 14.72 2.33 5.04
N LEU A 14 15.20 1.31 5.77
CA LEU A 14 16.61 0.91 5.80
C LEU A 14 16.93 -0.35 4.97
N LEU A 15 15.92 -0.99 4.36
CA LEU A 15 16.13 -2.26 3.66
C LEU A 15 16.48 -2.05 2.17
N PRO A 16 17.57 -2.68 1.66
CA PRO A 16 17.86 -2.73 0.23
C PRO A 16 16.79 -3.55 -0.52
N ASP A 17 16.62 -3.27 -1.82
CA ASP A 17 15.51 -3.74 -2.67
C ASP A 17 15.25 -5.25 -2.63
N THR A 18 16.29 -6.06 -2.40
CA THR A 18 16.20 -7.51 -2.28
C THR A 18 15.37 -8.01 -1.10
N ARG A 19 15.24 -7.23 0.00
CA ARG A 19 14.39 -7.60 1.15
C ARG A 19 12.95 -7.10 1.02
N ARG A 20 12.70 -6.12 0.14
CA ARG A 20 11.34 -5.69 -0.24
C ARG A 20 10.60 -6.81 -1.00
N MET A 21 11.32 -7.55 -1.84
CA MET A 21 10.82 -8.72 -2.58
C MET A 21 10.33 -9.85 -1.65
N LYS A 22 11.03 -10.09 -0.54
CA LYS A 22 10.69 -11.15 0.43
C LYS A 22 9.42 -10.87 1.24
N ILE A 23 9.05 -9.59 1.43
CA ILE A 23 7.78 -9.20 2.06
C ILE A 23 6.60 -9.43 1.11
N VAL A 24 6.80 -9.24 -0.21
CA VAL A 24 5.80 -9.58 -1.23
C VAL A 24 5.61 -11.10 -1.31
N GLU A 25 6.69 -11.89 -1.32
CA GLU A 25 6.64 -13.36 -1.31
C GLU A 25 5.99 -13.97 -0.06
N LEU A 26 6.06 -13.30 1.10
CA LEU A 26 5.45 -13.80 2.35
C LEU A 26 3.98 -13.37 2.56
N GLY A 27 3.31 -12.83 1.53
CA GLY A 27 1.92 -12.37 1.63
C GLY A 27 1.75 -10.96 2.20
N GLY A 28 2.83 -10.17 2.25
CA GLY A 28 2.80 -8.79 2.74
C GLY A 28 1.91 -7.86 1.92
N ALA A 29 1.73 -8.12 0.62
CA ALA A 29 0.77 -7.38 -0.21
C ALA A 29 -0.66 -7.52 0.33
N LYS A 30 -1.10 -8.75 0.61
CA LYS A 30 -2.42 -9.05 1.17
C LYS A 30 -2.59 -8.46 2.57
N GLU A 31 -1.58 -8.53 3.41
CA GLU A 31 -1.66 -8.01 4.77
C GLU A 31 -1.69 -6.47 4.81
N LEU A 32 -0.96 -5.80 3.91
CA LEU A 32 -1.04 -4.34 3.76
C LEU A 32 -2.42 -3.88 3.26
N VAL A 33 -3.03 -4.62 2.33
CA VAL A 33 -4.40 -4.33 1.86
C VAL A 33 -5.42 -4.52 2.98
N LYS A 34 -5.31 -5.60 3.78
CA LYS A 34 -6.15 -5.79 4.97
C LYS A 34 -5.96 -4.69 6.01
N MET A 35 -4.72 -4.28 6.27
CA MET A 35 -4.42 -3.20 7.20
C MET A 35 -5.08 -1.90 6.73
N LEU A 36 -5.01 -1.58 5.43
CA LEU A 36 -5.68 -0.41 4.87
C LEU A 36 -7.21 -0.52 5.02
N ALA A 37 -7.78 -1.68 4.73
CA ALA A 37 -9.23 -1.92 4.86
C ALA A 37 -9.72 -1.81 6.31
N ALA A 38 -8.91 -2.22 7.30
CA ALA A 38 -9.24 -2.16 8.72
C ALA A 38 -8.92 -0.81 9.39
N ALA A 39 -8.20 0.09 8.70
CA ALA A 39 -7.69 1.33 9.28
C ALA A 39 -8.82 2.33 9.60
N LYS A 40 -8.97 2.68 10.88
CA LYS A 40 -9.97 3.65 11.35
C LYS A 40 -9.44 5.08 11.39
N ASP A 41 -8.14 5.25 11.59
CA ASP A 41 -7.46 6.56 11.67
C ASP A 41 -6.62 6.87 10.41
N ASP A 42 -6.40 8.16 10.15
CA ASP A 42 -5.66 8.63 8.98
C ASP A 42 -4.17 8.27 9.03
N ARG A 43 -3.56 8.22 10.23
CA ARG A 43 -2.15 7.88 10.37
C ARG A 43 -1.89 6.46 9.88
N THR A 44 -2.75 5.51 10.23
CA THR A 44 -2.68 4.12 9.77
C THR A 44 -2.96 4.02 8.27
N ARG A 45 -3.98 4.71 7.75
CA ARG A 45 -4.25 4.77 6.29
C ARG A 45 -3.05 5.27 5.51
N LYS A 46 -2.45 6.38 5.95
CA LYS A 46 -1.26 6.98 5.33
C LYS A 46 -0.08 6.02 5.33
N ALA A 47 0.19 5.35 6.46
CA ALA A 47 1.30 4.40 6.56
C ALA A 47 1.11 3.20 5.63
N ALA A 48 -0.09 2.61 5.60
CA ALA A 48 -0.42 1.50 4.72
C ALA A 48 -0.30 1.90 3.24
N LEU A 49 -0.90 3.02 2.83
CA LEU A 49 -0.81 3.54 1.47
C LEU A 49 0.63 3.84 1.04
N LYS A 50 1.44 4.42 1.94
CA LYS A 50 2.87 4.68 1.67
C LYS A 50 3.63 3.38 1.41
N ALA A 51 3.36 2.33 2.19
CA ALA A 51 3.97 1.01 1.99
C ALA A 51 3.50 0.38 0.67
N LEU A 52 2.21 0.48 0.34
CA LEU A 52 1.65 0.03 -0.93
C LEU A 52 2.33 0.73 -2.13
N VAL A 53 2.55 2.04 -2.06
CA VAL A 53 3.26 2.80 -3.10
C VAL A 53 4.72 2.34 -3.23
N ALA A 54 5.36 1.96 -2.12
CA ALA A 54 6.73 1.49 -2.15
C ALA A 54 6.86 0.13 -2.88
N ILE A 55 5.89 -0.77 -2.70
CA ILE A 55 5.88 -2.08 -3.37
C ILE A 55 5.38 -2.00 -4.82
N SER A 56 4.51 -1.05 -5.17
CA SER A 56 3.96 -0.90 -6.53
C SER A 56 4.97 -0.45 -7.60
N LYS A 57 6.25 -0.40 -7.26
CA LYS A 57 7.37 -0.11 -8.17
C LYS A 57 7.74 -1.30 -9.07
N SER A 58 7.39 -2.53 -8.67
CA SER A 58 7.53 -3.74 -9.50
C SER A 58 6.16 -4.13 -10.05
N ASP A 59 6.10 -4.52 -11.32
CA ASP A 59 4.86 -4.91 -11.99
C ASP A 59 4.29 -6.21 -11.40
N GLU A 60 5.16 -7.16 -11.02
CA GLU A 60 4.78 -8.40 -10.33
C GLU A 60 4.10 -8.11 -8.98
N ALA A 61 4.63 -7.15 -8.22
CA ALA A 61 4.04 -6.72 -6.96
C ALA A 61 2.69 -6.02 -7.16
N VAL A 62 2.49 -5.29 -8.26
CA VAL A 62 1.18 -4.72 -8.63
C VAL A 62 0.19 -5.83 -8.96
N GLY A 63 0.62 -6.88 -9.66
CA GLY A 63 -0.18 -8.09 -9.89
C GLY A 63 -0.66 -8.74 -8.58
N ALA A 64 0.25 -8.96 -7.62
CA ALA A 64 -0.09 -9.50 -6.30
C ALA A 64 -1.05 -8.59 -5.51
N LEU A 65 -0.92 -7.26 -5.65
CA LEU A 65 -1.86 -6.32 -5.04
C LEU A 65 -3.25 -6.35 -5.70
N HIS A 66 -3.30 -6.51 -7.01
CA HIS A 66 -4.55 -6.66 -7.74
C HIS A 66 -5.29 -7.93 -7.29
N GLU A 67 -4.60 -9.06 -7.22
CA GLU A 67 -5.14 -10.33 -6.70
C GLU A 67 -5.58 -10.23 -5.24
N ALA A 68 -4.92 -9.40 -4.43
CA ALA A 68 -5.32 -9.13 -3.05
C ALA A 68 -6.54 -8.22 -2.92
N GLY A 69 -7.12 -7.73 -4.02
CA GLY A 69 -8.29 -6.84 -4.01
C GLY A 69 -7.96 -5.40 -3.62
N ALA A 70 -6.76 -4.91 -3.93
CA ALA A 70 -6.33 -3.57 -3.52
C ALA A 70 -7.17 -2.43 -4.13
N ILE A 71 -7.60 -2.55 -5.39
CA ILE A 71 -8.30 -1.47 -6.11
C ILE A 71 -9.57 -0.99 -5.37
N PRO A 72 -10.54 -1.84 -5.02
CA PRO A 72 -11.74 -1.38 -4.31
C PRO A 72 -11.40 -0.76 -2.95
N VAL A 73 -10.44 -1.33 -2.20
CA VAL A 73 -10.00 -0.82 -0.89
C VAL A 73 -9.38 0.57 -1.02
N ILE A 74 -8.51 0.79 -2.01
CA ILE A 74 -7.87 2.08 -2.27
C ILE A 74 -8.92 3.13 -2.65
N ARG A 75 -9.89 2.78 -3.50
CA ARG A 75 -10.98 3.69 -3.90
C ARG A 75 -11.89 4.06 -2.73
N SER A 76 -12.21 3.11 -1.85
CA SER A 76 -13.07 3.35 -0.68
C SER A 76 -12.35 4.02 0.48
N THR A 77 -11.02 4.11 0.45
CA THR A 77 -10.25 4.77 1.51
C THR A 77 -10.58 6.27 1.52
N PRO A 78 -11.09 6.83 2.64
CA PRO A 78 -11.41 8.26 2.72
C PRO A 78 -10.13 9.11 2.66
N ASP A 79 -10.25 10.30 2.08
CA ASP A 79 -9.19 11.30 2.12
C ASP A 79 -9.15 11.99 3.49
N SER A 80 -8.07 12.72 3.75
CA SER A 80 -7.84 13.42 5.02
C SER A 80 -7.58 14.90 4.79
N THR A 81 -8.16 15.72 5.66
CA THR A 81 -7.87 17.16 5.72
C THR A 81 -6.51 17.46 6.34
N GLU A 82 -5.97 16.56 7.18
CA GLU A 82 -4.66 16.73 7.82
C GLU A 82 -3.54 16.06 7.01
N TYR A 83 -3.86 14.96 6.33
CA TYR A 83 -2.89 14.15 5.60
C TYR A 83 -3.23 14.06 4.11
N HIS A 84 -3.02 15.18 3.39
CA HIS A 84 -3.26 15.26 1.95
C HIS A 84 -2.45 14.23 1.13
N GLU A 85 -1.37 13.67 1.68
CA GLU A 85 -0.62 12.61 0.98
C GLU A 85 -1.43 11.32 0.79
N ILE A 86 -2.51 11.11 1.57
CA ILE A 86 -3.42 9.96 1.38
C ILE A 86 -4.00 9.97 -0.03
N GLU A 87 -4.56 11.10 -0.45
CA GLU A 87 -5.12 11.27 -1.80
C GLU A 87 -4.03 11.04 -2.86
N GLN A 88 -2.85 11.64 -2.66
CA GLN A 88 -1.73 11.50 -3.58
C GLN A 88 -1.25 10.06 -3.72
N TYR A 89 -1.20 9.29 -2.63
CA TYR A 89 -0.84 7.87 -2.67
C TYR A 89 -1.91 7.03 -3.35
N LYS A 90 -3.21 7.30 -3.09
CA LYS A 90 -4.32 6.64 -3.80
C LYS A 90 -4.20 6.85 -5.31
N LEU A 91 -4.03 8.10 -5.76
CA LEU A 91 -3.90 8.44 -7.18
C LEU A 91 -2.70 7.74 -7.84
N LYS A 92 -1.53 7.74 -7.17
CA LYS A 92 -0.34 7.05 -7.67
C LYS A 92 -0.58 5.55 -7.85
N LEU A 93 -1.20 4.89 -6.87
CA LEU A 93 -1.51 3.46 -6.95
C LEU A 93 -2.51 3.15 -8.06
N LEU A 94 -3.60 3.93 -8.14
CA LEU A 94 -4.62 3.74 -9.18
C LEU A 94 -4.06 3.97 -10.58
N SER A 95 -3.13 4.91 -10.76
CA SER A 95 -2.40 5.09 -12.02
C SER A 95 -1.58 3.83 -12.36
N ARG A 96 -0.87 3.24 -11.39
CA ARG A 96 -0.09 2.02 -11.63
C ARG A 96 -0.94 0.84 -12.06
N PHE A 97 -2.12 0.66 -11.46
CA PHE A 97 -3.06 -0.37 -11.92
C PHE A 97 -3.55 -0.11 -13.34
N ARG A 98 -3.80 1.15 -13.70
CA ARG A 98 -4.22 1.54 -15.06
C ARG A 98 -3.13 1.32 -16.10
N ASP A 99 -1.89 1.69 -15.78
CA ASP A 99 -0.74 1.51 -16.67
C ASP A 99 -0.58 0.02 -17.08
N LEU A 100 -0.88 -0.89 -16.15
CA LEU A 100 -0.86 -2.34 -16.36
C LEU A 100 -2.21 -2.95 -16.77
N ARG A 101 -3.22 -2.11 -17.06
CA ARG A 101 -4.57 -2.51 -17.51
C ARG A 101 -5.36 -3.38 -16.53
N TYR A 102 -5.04 -3.32 -15.23
CA TYR A 102 -5.81 -3.98 -14.18
C TYR A 102 -7.13 -3.26 -13.84
N ASP A 103 -7.31 -2.01 -14.27
CA ASP A 103 -8.54 -1.25 -14.02
C ASP A 103 -9.65 -1.48 -15.07
N VAL A 104 -9.36 -2.24 -16.14
CA VAL A 104 -10.25 -2.45 -17.29
C VAL A 104 -11.03 -3.77 -17.20
N SER A 105 -10.64 -4.67 -16.29
CA SER A 105 -11.31 -5.96 -16.10
C SER A 105 -12.11 -5.93 -14.80
N SER A 106 -13.42 -5.80 -14.91
CA SER A 106 -14.40 -6.04 -13.84
C SER A 106 -15.55 -6.86 -14.40
#